data_AF-A0A9Q0FBX3-F1
#
_entry.id   AF-A0A9Q0FBX3-F1
#
_cell.length_a   1.000
_cell.length_b   1.000
_cell.length_c   1.000
_cell.angle_alpha   90.00
_cell.angle_beta   90.00
_cell.angle_gamma   90.00
#
_symmetry.space_group_name_H-M   'P 1'
#
loop_
_entity.id
_entity.type
_entity.pdbx_description
1 polymer ?
#
loop_
_entity_poly.entity_id
_entity_poly.type
_entity_poly.pdbx_seq_one_letter_code
_entity_poly.pdbx_strand_id
1 'polypeptide(L)' 'MTFHLENADFEVQPEGLFLFAALPEDFSKDIPKGTTALCFAVFPSDFRTVIGALQQIGQKLVYDTRAKQLSFGPEVCDM' A
#
# COMPACT_ATOMS: atom_id res chain seq x y z
N MET A 1 -8.91 1.92 -2.16
CA MET A 1 -8.70 1.12 -3.39
C MET A 1 -9.03 -0.31 -3.02
N THR A 2 -9.72 -1.04 -3.88
CA THR A 2 -10.18 -2.40 -3.54
C THR A 2 -9.65 -3.39 -4.55
N PHE A 3 -9.03 -4.47 -4.06
CA PHE A 3 -8.68 -5.63 -4.86
C PHE A 3 -9.78 -6.68 -4.69
N HIS A 4 -10.48 -6.99 -5.79
CA HIS A 4 -11.47 -8.05 -5.83
C HIS A 4 -10.77 -9.39 -6.06
N LEU A 5 -10.73 -10.23 -5.02
CA LEU A 5 -10.12 -11.56 -5.04
C LEU A 5 -11.21 -12.64 -5.11
N GLU A 6 -10.79 -13.89 -5.30
CA GLU A 6 -11.72 -15.01 -5.28
C GLU A 6 -12.36 -15.13 -3.89
N ASN A 7 -13.67 -14.84 -3.81
CA ASN A 7 -14.49 -14.90 -2.60
C ASN A 7 -14.19 -13.85 -1.51
N ALA A 8 -13.41 -12.80 -1.79
CA ALA A 8 -13.12 -11.76 -0.82
C ALA A 8 -12.68 -10.44 -1.46
N ASP A 9 -12.94 -9.33 -0.77
CA ASP A 9 -12.48 -8.00 -1.16
C ASP A 9 -11.39 -7.52 -0.19
N PHE A 10 -10.21 -7.21 -0.71
CA PHE A 10 -9.13 -6.61 0.07
C PHE A 10 -9.15 -5.09 -0.11
N GLU A 11 -9.59 -4.38 0.92
CA GLU A 11 -9.66 -2.93 0.92
C GLU A 11 -8.37 -2.32 1.46
N VAL A 12 -7.69 -1.55 0.61
CA VAL A 12 -6.56 -0.71 0.99
C VAL A 12 -7.08 0.66 1.43
N GLN A 13 -6.83 0.98 2.70
CA GLN A 13 -7.15 2.27 3.31
C GLN A 13 -6.29 3.40 2.71
N PRO A 14 -6.76 4.66 2.73
CA PRO A 14 -6.04 5.80 2.14
C PRO A 14 -4.58 5.92 2.59
N GLU A 15 -4.28 5.62 3.85
CA GLU A 15 -2.94 5.67 4.44
C GLU A 15 -1.97 4.65 3.80
N GLY A 16 -2.51 3.54 3.28
CA GLY A 16 -1.75 2.54 2.54
C GLY A 16 -1.62 2.83 1.04
N LEU A 17 -2.29 3.88 0.54
CA LEU A 17 -2.28 4.27 -0.87
C LEU A 17 -1.35 5.42 -1.20
N PHE A 18 -1.03 6.24 -0.20
CA PHE A 18 -0.22 7.43 -0.43
C PHE A 18 0.95 7.48 0.53
N LEU A 19 2.06 8.03 0.04
CA LEU A 19 3.24 8.31 0.84
C LEU A 19 3.67 9.76 0.64
N PHE A 20 4.21 10.34 1.70
CA PHE A 20 4.87 11.64 1.64
C PHE A 20 6.34 11.42 1.28
N ALA A 21 6.78 11.96 0.16
CA ALA A 21 8.17 11.88 -0.28
C ALA A 21 8.80 13.29 -0.29
N ALA A 22 9.99 13.41 0.29
CA ALA A 22 10.80 14.61 0.09
C ALA A 22 11.22 14.67 -1.37
N LEU A 23 10.91 15.78 -2.06
CA LEU A 23 11.34 15.96 -3.43
C LEU A 23 12.86 16.27 -3.47
N PRO A 24 13.60 15.70 -4.43
CA PRO A 24 14.96 16.11 -4.71
C PRO A 24 15.06 17.62 -4.92
N GLU A 25 16.17 18.24 -4.49
CA GLU A 25 16.35 19.70 -4.63
C GLU A 25 16.33 20.17 -6.10
N ASP A 26 16.57 19.27 -7.04
CA ASP A 26 16.62 19.50 -8.49
C ASP A 26 15.37 19.02 -9.24
N PHE A 27 14.32 18.56 -8.53
CA PHE A 27 13.12 18.01 -9.15
C PHE A 27 12.41 18.99 -10.09
N SER A 28 12.34 20.28 -9.70
CA SER A 28 11.91 21.36 -10.59
C SER A 28 12.42 22.69 -10.05
N LYS A 29 12.80 23.61 -10.95
CA LYS A 29 13.22 24.97 -10.59
C LYS A 29 12.07 25.81 -10.00
N ASP A 30 10.83 25.39 -10.24
CA ASP A 30 9.62 26.09 -9.81
C ASP A 30 9.09 25.60 -8.45
N ILE A 31 9.72 24.58 -7.85
CA ILE A 31 9.29 23.99 -6.58
C ILE A 31 10.28 24.41 -5.48
N PRO A 32 9.80 24.99 -4.35
CA PRO A 32 10.66 25.35 -3.24
C PRO A 32 11.45 24.15 -2.69
N LYS A 33 12.72 24.37 -2.33
CA LYS A 33 13.52 23.36 -1.63
C LYS A 33 12.85 22.94 -0.33
N GLY A 34 12.85 21.64 -0.04
CA GLY A 34 12.18 21.08 1.14
C GLY A 34 10.68 20.83 0.96
N THR A 35 10.13 21.00 -0.25
CA THR A 35 8.74 20.63 -0.52
C THR A 35 8.55 19.11 -0.44
N THR A 36 7.51 18.68 0.26
CA THR A 36 7.09 17.27 0.32
C THR A 36 6.00 17.03 -0.71
N ALA A 37 6.12 15.96 -1.51
CA ALA A 37 5.09 15.53 -2.43
C ALA A 37 4.22 14.44 -1.82
N LEU A 38 2.93 14.47 -2.14
CA LEU A 38 2.00 13.35 -1.93
C LEU A 38 2.06 12.43 -3.15
N CYS A 39 2.59 11.23 -2.97
CA CYS A 39 2.80 10.26 -4.06
C CYS A 39 1.86 9.07 -3.89
N PHE A 40 1.37 8.53 -5.01
CA PHE A 40 0.68 7.24 -5.00
C PHE A 40 1.70 6.12 -4.77
N ALA A 41 1.47 5.28 -3.77
CA ALA A 41 2.37 4.22 -3.33
C ALA A 41 2.27 2.95 -4.19
N VAL A 42 2.09 3.10 -5.50
CA VAL A 42 1.94 2.01 -6.46
C VAL A 42 2.88 2.25 -7.63
N PHE A 43 3.71 1.26 -7.91
CA PHE A 43 4.61 1.28 -9.07
C PHE A 43 4.05 0.38 -10.18
N PRO A 44 4.06 0.84 -11.43
CA PRO A 44 3.63 0.01 -12.55
C PRO A 44 4.60 -1.18 -12.74
N SER A 45 4.04 -2.35 -13.05
CA SER A 45 4.80 -3.56 -13.35
C SER A 45 4.04 -4.44 -14.33
N ASP A 46 4.74 -4.97 -15.33
CA ASP A 46 4.13 -5.81 -16.38
C ASP A 46 4.08 -7.30 -16.00
N PHE A 47 4.73 -7.71 -14.91
CA PHE A 47 4.93 -9.13 -14.60
C PHE A 47 4.00 -9.66 -13.53
N ARG A 48 3.81 -8.90 -12.44
CA ARG A 48 3.02 -9.34 -11.28
C ARG A 48 2.55 -8.16 -10.46
N THR A 49 1.37 -8.30 -9.88
CA THR A 49 0.88 -7.41 -8.83
C THR A 49 1.46 -7.86 -7.49
N VAL A 50 2.06 -6.94 -6.74
CA VAL A 50 2.56 -7.19 -5.38
C VAL A 50 1.81 -6.26 -4.42
N ILE A 51 1.14 -6.85 -3.43
CA ILE A 51 0.52 -6.10 -2.32
C ILE A 51 1.60 -5.96 -1.23
N GLY A 52 2.18 -4.77 -1.11
CA GLY A 52 3.28 -4.49 -0.18
C GLY A 52 2.82 -4.15 1.23
N ALA A 53 3.77 -3.95 2.14
CA ALA A 53 3.50 -3.68 3.54
C ALA A 53 2.63 -2.43 3.77
N LEU A 54 2.82 -1.37 2.98
CA LEU A 54 1.98 -0.16 3.06
C LEU A 54 0.51 -0.47 2.80
N GLN A 55 0.22 -1.28 1.79
CA GLN A 55 -1.15 -1.66 1.45
C GLN A 55 -1.78 -2.62 2.47
N GLN A 56 -0.98 -3.22 3.36
CA GLN A 56 -1.42 -4.15 4.40
C GLN A 56 -1.59 -3.49 5.77
N ILE A 57 -1.37 -2.17 5.90
CA ILE A 57 -1.54 -1.46 7.18
C ILE A 57 -2.99 -1.62 7.67
N GLY A 58 -3.14 -1.96 8.96
CA GLY A 58 -4.45 -2.19 9.58
C GLY A 58 -5.14 -3.47 9.12
N GLN A 59 -4.41 -4.40 8.49
CA GLN A 59 -4.90 -5.70 8.06
C GLN A 59 -4.05 -6.80 8.70
N LYS A 60 -4.72 -7.80 9.26
CA LYS A 60 -4.08 -9.04 9.70
C LYS A 60 -4.09 -10.03 8.53
N LEU A 61 -2.93 -10.51 8.12
CA LEU A 61 -2.80 -11.54 7.09
C LEU A 61 -2.35 -12.86 7.73
N VAL A 62 -3.08 -13.94 7.42
CA VAL A 62 -2.76 -15.30 7.87
C VAL A 62 -2.48 -16.17 6.65
N TYR A 63 -1.28 -16.72 6.59
CA TYR A 63 -0.83 -17.63 5.55
C TYR A 63 -0.88 -19.07 6.06
N ASP A 64 -1.91 -19.83 5.70
CA ASP A 64 -1.93 -21.27 5.92
C ASP A 64 -1.30 -21.98 4.71
N THR A 65 -0.01 -22.30 4.81
CA THR A 65 0.74 -22.95 3.75
C THR A 65 0.39 -24.44 3.58
N ARG A 66 -0.23 -25.07 4.59
CA ARG A 66 -0.68 -26.47 4.51
C ARG A 66 -2.00 -26.57 3.76
N ALA A 67 -2.96 -25.71 4.10
CA ALA A 67 -4.24 -25.62 3.43
C ALA A 67 -4.18 -24.84 2.10
N LYS A 68 -3.05 -24.15 1.83
CA LYS A 68 -2.86 -23.22 0.70
C LYS A 68 -3.90 -22.10 0.70
N GLN A 69 -4.21 -21.58 1.89
CA GLN A 69 -5.22 -20.56 2.07
C GLN A 69 -4.58 -19.27 2.60
N LEU A 70 -5.00 -18.15 2.03
CA LEU A 70 -4.76 -16.81 2.55
C LEU A 70 -6.06 -16.31 3.19
N SER A 71 -5.98 -15.86 4.43
CA SER A 71 -7.08 -15.17 5.11
C SER A 71 -6.62 -13.80 5.55
N PHE A 72 -7.51 -12.82 5.45
CA PHE A 72 -7.22 -11.45 5.84
C PHE A 72 -8.46 -10.78 6.43
N GLY A 73 -8.23 -9.72 7.19
CA GLY A 73 -9.28 -8.88 7.74
C GLY A 73 -8.70 -7.73 8.57
N PRO A 74 -9.55 -6.81 9.06
CA PRO A 74 -9.11 -5.67 9.86
C PRO A 74 -8.32 -6.12 11.09
N GLU A 75 -7.19 -5.48 11.33
CA GLU A 75 -6.43 -5.60 12.57
C GLU A 75 -6.78 -4.41 13.48
N VAL A 76 -7.36 -4.71 14.64
CA VAL A 76 -7.60 -3.70 15.66
C VAL A 76 -6.29 -3.51 16.43
N CYS A 77 -5.54 -2.48 16.06
CA CYS A 77 -4.36 -2.05 16.79
C CYS A 77 -4.81 -1.24 18.02
N ASP A 78 -5.18 -1.92 19.10
CA ASP A 78 -5.34 -1.26 20.39
C ASP A 78 -3.94 -0.91 20.92
N MET A 79 -3.67 0.39 21.08
CA MET A 79 -2.49 0.91 21.79
C MET A 79 -2.73 1.00 23.30
#